data_AF-A0A1Q3E1X3-F1
#
_entry.id   AF-A0A1Q3E1X3-F1
#
_cell.length_a   1.000
_cell.length_b   1.000
_cell.length_c   1.000
_cell.angle_alpha   90.00
_cell.angle_beta   90.00
_cell.angle_gamma   90.00
#
_symmetry.space_group_name_H-M   'P 1'
#
loop_
_entity.id
_entity.type
_entity.pdbx_description
1 polymer ?
#
loop_
_entity_poly.entity_id
_entity_poly.type
_entity_poly.pdbx_seq_one_letter_code
_entity_poly.pdbx_strand_id
1 'polypeptide(L)'
;MVHILGINLPDNQLARFALTTIYGVGPHLSHRLCARFQIHDKCRVKDLTPLQTTSLASFLQSPKTALPLPQYPLAPLNFVARPPSKSIQELQAEFNAARAAQKQKREEKLLQMGKSTAEDVKGKTTRGRKAPEKKSRDPLTELRIESELRREIRENIAHQRMIGSYVGRRHAMHLPVRGQRTQTNAKTARKLNNLDRW
;
A
#
# COMPACT_ATOMS: atom_id res chain seq x y z
N MET A 1 -1.41 27.27 8.69
CA MET A 1 -0.14 26.72 8.21
C MET A 1 0.04 25.35 8.81
N VAL A 2 -0.05 24.31 7.97
CA VAL A 2 0.04 22.92 8.42
C VAL A 2 1.37 22.33 7.95
N HIS A 3 2.14 21.78 8.89
CA HIS A 3 3.42 21.12 8.64
C HIS A 3 3.28 19.61 8.71
N ILE A 4 3.61 18.92 7.62
CA ILE A 4 3.55 17.46 7.55
C ILE A 4 4.89 16.96 7.00
N LEU A 5 5.56 16.08 7.74
CA LEU A 5 6.86 15.49 7.36
C LEU A 5 7.95 16.51 6.98
N GLY A 6 7.94 17.69 7.59
CA GLY A 6 8.91 18.76 7.30
C GLY A 6 8.59 19.61 6.06
N ILE A 7 7.43 19.38 5.42
CA ILE A 7 6.96 20.17 4.27
C ILE A 7 5.83 21.09 4.73
N ASN A 8 5.84 22.31 4.20
CA ASN A 8 4.77 23.27 4.41
C ASN A 8 3.67 23.07 3.37
N LEU A 9 2.46 22.73 3.82
CA LEU A 9 1.30 22.61 2.94
C LEU A 9 0.60 23.97 2.78
N PRO A 10 0.30 24.40 1.53
CA PRO A 10 -0.36 25.68 1.30
C PRO A 10 -1.82 25.66 1.79
N ASP A 11 -2.13 26.55 2.73
CA ASP A 11 -3.44 26.64 3.41
C ASP A 11 -4.63 26.87 2.47
N ASN A 12 -4.42 27.65 1.40
CA ASN A 12 -5.47 28.04 0.46
C ASN A 12 -5.85 26.94 -0.54
N GLN A 13 -5.02 25.90 -0.66
CA GLN A 13 -5.21 24.82 -1.61
C GLN A 13 -6.13 23.73 -1.04
N LEU A 14 -6.78 22.98 -1.93
CA LEU A 14 -7.52 21.78 -1.54
C LEU A 14 -6.54 20.72 -1.01
N ALA A 15 -6.94 20.00 0.04
CA ALA A 15 -6.09 18.97 0.67
C ALA A 15 -5.57 17.95 -0.36
N ARG A 16 -6.41 17.55 -1.33
CA ARG A 16 -6.01 16.60 -2.39
C ARG A 16 -4.88 17.08 -3.31
N PHE A 17 -4.74 18.39 -3.50
CA PHE A 17 -3.64 18.93 -4.30
C PHE A 17 -2.45 19.28 -3.43
N ALA A 18 -2.70 19.79 -2.22
CA ALA A 18 -1.63 20.09 -1.27
C ALA A 18 -0.80 18.84 -0.95
N LEU A 19 -1.43 17.68 -0.76
CA LEU A 19 -0.70 16.43 -0.50
C LEU A 19 0.21 15.98 -1.65
N THR A 20 -0.05 16.41 -2.89
CA THR A 20 0.83 16.10 -4.04
C THR A 20 2.14 16.87 -4.04
N THR A 21 2.28 17.88 -3.18
CA THR A 21 3.57 18.54 -2.95
C THR A 21 4.58 17.60 -2.30
N ILE A 22 4.09 16.56 -1.61
CA ILE A 22 4.92 15.55 -0.97
C ILE A 22 5.43 14.57 -2.04
N TYR A 23 6.74 14.44 -2.14
CA TYR A 23 7.41 13.57 -3.10
C TYR A 23 6.99 12.11 -2.93
N GLY A 24 6.53 11.50 -4.01
CA GLY A 24 5.99 10.14 -4.03
C GLY A 24 4.46 10.07 -3.87
N VAL A 25 3.79 11.17 -3.52
CA VAL A 25 2.33 11.24 -3.45
C VAL A 25 1.76 11.81 -4.75
N GLY A 26 1.17 10.95 -5.57
CA GLY A 26 0.44 11.35 -6.78
C GLY A 26 -1.04 11.69 -6.51
N PRO A 27 -1.78 12.17 -7.52
CA PRO A 27 -3.20 12.55 -7.38
C PRO A 27 -4.09 11.38 -6.93
N HIS A 28 -3.87 10.18 -7.48
CA HIS A 28 -4.64 8.98 -7.08
C HIS A 28 -4.37 8.55 -5.64
N LEU A 29 -3.11 8.66 -5.20
CA LEU A 29 -2.73 8.33 -3.83
C LEU A 29 -3.28 9.36 -2.85
N SER A 30 -3.23 10.64 -3.22
CA SER A 30 -3.83 11.70 -2.42
C SER A 30 -5.34 11.52 -2.23
N HIS A 31 -6.10 11.23 -3.29
CA HIS A 31 -7.53 10.94 -3.14
C HIS A 31 -7.79 9.75 -2.21
N ARG A 32 -6.97 8.68 -2.29
CA ARG A 32 -7.09 7.53 -1.38
C ARG A 32 -6.75 7.89 0.07
N LEU A 33 -5.73 8.72 0.30
CA LEU A 33 -5.40 9.23 1.62
C LEU A 33 -6.54 10.06 2.20
N CYS A 34 -7.09 11.01 1.41
CA CYS A 34 -8.24 11.80 1.83
C CYS A 34 -9.44 10.90 2.18
N ALA A 35 -9.75 9.90 1.35
CA ALA A 35 -10.82 8.95 1.62
C ALA A 35 -10.58 8.15 2.92
N ARG A 36 -9.35 7.69 3.16
CA ARG A 36 -8.99 6.92 4.36
C ARG A 36 -9.14 7.74 5.65
N PHE A 37 -8.76 9.01 5.61
CA PHE A 37 -8.87 9.93 6.76
C PHE A 37 -10.18 10.70 6.81
N GLN A 38 -11.16 10.32 5.98
CA GLN A 38 -12.49 10.94 5.94
C GLN A 38 -12.43 12.46 5.67
N ILE A 39 -11.43 12.89 4.90
CA ILE A 39 -11.28 14.27 4.44
C ILE A 39 -12.05 14.42 3.15
N HIS A 40 -12.96 15.39 3.12
CA HIS A 40 -13.76 15.69 1.93
C HIS A 40 -12.90 16.26 0.79
N ASP A 41 -13.20 15.92 -0.47
CA ASP A 41 -12.42 16.31 -1.66
C ASP A 41 -12.33 17.83 -1.89
N LYS A 42 -13.33 18.60 -1.41
CA LYS A 42 -13.36 20.07 -1.46
C LYS A 42 -12.81 20.75 -0.21
N CYS A 43 -12.36 19.99 0.79
CA CYS A 43 -11.78 20.55 2.00
C CYS A 43 -10.44 21.24 1.69
N ARG A 44 -10.23 22.45 2.23
CA ARG A 44 -8.95 23.15 2.12
C ARG A 44 -8.03 22.77 3.27
N VAL A 45 -6.73 22.94 3.08
CA VAL A 45 -5.73 22.63 4.11
C VAL A 45 -5.98 23.38 5.42
N LYS A 46 -6.40 24.66 5.32
CA LYS A 46 -6.76 25.47 6.49
C LYS A 46 -7.94 24.93 7.32
N ASP A 47 -8.83 24.14 6.72
CA ASP A 47 -10.05 23.66 7.35
C ASP A 47 -9.84 22.26 7.96
N LEU A 48 -8.63 21.68 7.88
CA LEU A 48 -8.31 20.39 8.49
C LEU A 48 -8.28 20.51 10.02
N THR A 49 -8.91 19.54 10.67
CA THR A 49 -8.84 19.44 12.13
C THR A 49 -7.45 18.99 12.58
N PRO A 50 -6.99 19.42 13.77
CA PRO A 50 -5.69 18.99 14.29
C PRO A 50 -5.60 17.46 14.39
N LEU A 51 -6.68 16.78 14.80
CA LEU A 51 -6.73 15.33 14.87
C LEU A 51 -6.51 14.66 13.49
N GLN A 52 -7.11 15.20 12.43
CA GLN A 52 -6.88 14.72 11.07
C GLN A 52 -5.42 14.94 10.64
N THR A 53 -4.84 16.10 10.95
CA THR A 53 -3.43 16.39 10.61
C THR A 53 -2.47 15.45 11.34
N THR A 54 -2.68 15.20 12.63
CA THR A 54 -1.86 14.29 13.43
C THR A 54 -2.00 12.85 12.96
N SER A 55 -3.23 12.41 12.66
CA SER A 55 -3.50 11.07 12.15
C SER A 55 -2.85 10.83 10.79
N LEU A 56 -2.94 11.83 9.91
CA LEU A 56 -2.33 11.80 8.59
C LEU A 56 -0.80 11.78 8.70
N ALA A 57 -0.21 12.65 9.52
CA ALA A 57 1.24 12.69 9.73
C ALA A 57 1.79 11.39 10.32
N SER A 58 1.15 10.85 11.35
CA SER A 58 1.51 9.55 11.97
C SER A 58 1.47 8.41 10.96
N PHE A 59 0.44 8.40 10.10
CA PHE A 59 0.33 7.41 9.04
C PHE A 59 1.42 7.53 7.98
N LEU A 60 1.70 8.74 7.48
CA LEU A 60 2.74 8.92 6.47
C LEU A 60 4.15 8.63 7.02
N GLN A 61 4.37 8.81 8.31
CA GLN A 61 5.64 8.45 8.97
C GLN A 61 5.86 6.92 9.01
N SER A 62 4.79 6.13 9.18
CA SER A 62 4.88 4.68 9.27
C SER A 62 3.64 3.96 8.71
N PRO A 63 3.48 3.90 7.37
CA PRO A 63 2.26 3.37 6.75
C PRO A 63 2.04 1.87 7.02
N LYS A 64 3.14 1.12 7.18
CA LYS A 64 3.13 -0.33 7.48
C LYS A 64 2.57 -0.65 8.86
N THR A 65 2.70 0.27 9.81
CA THR A 65 2.23 0.09 11.20
C THR A 65 0.71 0.25 11.29
N ALA A 66 0.11 0.96 10.35
CA ALA A 66 -1.32 1.21 10.37
C ALA A 66 -2.10 -0.08 10.20
N LEU A 67 -3.12 -0.28 11.04
CA LEU A 67 -3.99 -1.44 10.96
C LEU A 67 -4.61 -1.53 9.55
N PRO A 68 -4.55 -2.70 8.91
CA PRO A 68 -5.20 -2.89 7.61
C PRO A 68 -6.72 -2.76 7.78
N LEU A 69 -7.38 -2.16 6.79
CA LEU A 69 -8.83 -2.11 6.77
C LEU A 69 -9.40 -3.53 6.80
N PRO A 70 -10.36 -3.85 7.70
CA PRO A 70 -10.95 -5.17 7.76
C PRO A 70 -11.66 -5.47 6.44
N GLN A 71 -11.27 -6.56 5.77
CA GLN A 71 -11.97 -7.05 4.58
C GLN A 71 -13.12 -7.92 5.02
N TYR A 72 -14.33 -7.37 5.01
CA TYR A 72 -15.54 -8.16 5.13
C TYR A 72 -15.85 -8.78 3.77
N PRO A 73 -16.21 -10.07 3.71
CA PRO A 73 -16.71 -10.65 2.47
C PRO A 73 -17.96 -9.89 2.02
N LEU A 74 -18.07 -9.64 0.71
CA LEU A 74 -19.31 -9.15 0.13
C LEU A 74 -20.44 -10.12 0.50
N ALA A 75 -21.61 -9.57 0.77
CA ALA A 75 -22.81 -10.38 1.00
C ALA A 75 -23.05 -11.29 -0.23
N PRO A 76 -23.29 -12.60 -0.05
CA PRO A 76 -23.65 -13.47 -1.17
C PRO A 76 -24.96 -13.02 -1.80
N LEU A 77 -25.21 -13.41 -3.06
CA LEU A 77 -26.44 -13.03 -3.78
C LEU A 77 -27.73 -13.46 -3.05
N ASN A 78 -27.64 -14.54 -2.26
CA ASN A 78 -28.73 -15.08 -1.45
C ASN A 78 -28.75 -14.50 -0.02
N PHE A 79 -28.10 -13.36 0.22
CA PHE A 79 -28.06 -12.75 1.55
C PHE A 79 -29.42 -12.18 1.92
N VAL A 80 -30.07 -12.81 2.87
CA VAL A 80 -31.29 -12.30 3.51
C VAL A 80 -30.87 -11.62 4.80
N ALA A 81 -31.22 -10.33 4.93
CA ALA A 81 -30.99 -9.58 6.16
C ALA A 81 -31.70 -10.28 7.33
N ARG A 82 -31.00 -10.39 8.45
CA ARG A 82 -31.48 -11.16 9.60
C ARG A 82 -32.67 -10.43 10.26
N PRO A 83 -33.77 -11.12 10.60
CA PRO A 83 -34.94 -10.49 11.21
C PRO A 83 -34.60 -9.91 12.59
N PRO A 84 -35.22 -8.78 12.99
CA PRO A 84 -34.89 -8.04 14.21
C PRO A 84 -35.27 -8.76 15.52
N SER A 85 -36.01 -9.87 15.45
CA SER A 85 -36.59 -10.56 16.60
C SER A 85 -35.64 -11.51 17.36
N LYS A 86 -34.48 -11.87 16.80
CA LYS A 86 -33.56 -12.85 17.40
C LYS A 86 -32.46 -12.20 18.26
N SER A 87 -32.12 -12.81 19.39
CA SER A 87 -31.10 -12.29 20.32
C SER A 87 -29.66 -12.48 19.76
N ILE A 88 -28.74 -11.54 20.01
CA ILE A 88 -27.37 -11.57 19.46
C ILE A 88 -26.62 -12.88 19.78
N GLN A 89 -26.88 -13.48 20.94
CA GLN A 89 -26.22 -14.72 21.39
C GLN A 89 -26.66 -15.95 20.58
N GLU A 90 -27.97 -16.12 20.39
CA GLU A 90 -28.53 -17.20 19.53
C GLU A 90 -27.98 -17.10 18.10
N LEU A 91 -27.86 -15.86 17.62
CA LEU A 91 -27.37 -15.53 16.30
C LEU A 91 -25.88 -15.84 16.09
N GLN A 92 -25.07 -15.69 17.14
CA GLN A 92 -23.66 -16.09 17.19
C GLN A 92 -23.52 -17.61 17.25
N ALA A 93 -24.37 -18.29 18.02
CA ALA A 93 -24.40 -19.75 18.11
C ALA A 93 -24.77 -20.38 16.75
N GLU A 94 -25.80 -19.87 16.07
CA GLU A 94 -26.19 -20.30 14.71
C GLU A 94 -25.03 -20.17 13.71
N PHE A 95 -24.31 -19.03 13.73
CA PHE A 95 -23.18 -18.79 12.83
C PHE A 95 -22.02 -19.76 13.10
N ASN A 96 -21.69 -19.97 14.38
CA ASN A 96 -20.64 -20.91 14.79
C ASN A 96 -20.99 -22.36 14.41
N ALA A 97 -22.25 -22.76 14.58
CA ALA A 97 -22.74 -24.08 14.18
C ALA A 97 -22.68 -24.27 12.65
N ALA A 98 -23.12 -23.28 11.85
CA ALA A 98 -23.04 -23.34 10.39
C ALA A 98 -21.59 -23.45 9.89
N ARG A 99 -20.66 -22.72 10.52
CA ARG A 99 -19.23 -22.77 10.19
C ARG A 99 -18.60 -24.11 10.58
N ALA A 100 -19.00 -24.69 11.70
CA ALA A 100 -18.59 -26.03 12.13
C ALA A 100 -19.09 -27.12 11.15
N ALA A 101 -20.35 -27.05 10.71
CA ALA A 101 -20.92 -27.97 9.73
C ALA A 101 -20.22 -27.90 8.36
N GLN A 102 -19.88 -26.68 7.89
CA GLN A 102 -19.08 -26.52 6.67
C GLN A 102 -17.66 -27.11 6.80
N LYS A 103 -17.06 -27.00 7.99
CA LYS A 103 -15.75 -27.59 8.28
C LYS A 103 -15.82 -29.12 8.21
N GLN A 104 -16.82 -29.73 8.83
CA GLN A 104 -17.08 -31.17 8.80
C GLN A 104 -17.31 -31.68 7.36
N LYS A 105 -18.21 -31.05 6.59
CA LYS A 105 -18.44 -31.42 5.17
C LYS A 105 -17.16 -31.35 4.33
N ARG A 106 -16.27 -30.40 4.63
CA ARG A 106 -14.99 -30.26 3.94
C ARG A 106 -14.00 -31.36 4.36
N GLU A 107 -13.96 -31.72 5.64
CA GLU A 107 -13.15 -32.82 6.18
C GLU A 107 -13.59 -34.18 5.60
N GLU A 108 -14.90 -34.44 5.55
CA GLU A 108 -15.49 -35.62 4.90
C GLU A 108 -15.14 -35.69 3.41
N LYS A 109 -15.27 -34.58 2.68
CA LYS A 109 -14.89 -34.50 1.25
C LYS A 109 -13.40 -34.72 1.01
N LEU A 110 -12.54 -34.34 1.97
CA LEU A 110 -11.10 -34.58 1.92
C LEU A 110 -10.76 -36.06 2.13
N LEU A 111 -11.42 -36.71 3.10
CA LEU A 111 -11.31 -38.15 3.36
C LEU A 111 -11.74 -38.96 2.13
N GLN A 112 -12.84 -38.57 1.50
CA GLN A 112 -13.38 -39.25 0.30
C GLN A 112 -12.46 -39.13 -0.93
N MET A 113 -11.63 -38.08 -1.00
CA MET A 113 -10.62 -37.89 -2.06
C MET A 113 -9.24 -38.48 -1.72
N GLY A 114 -9.12 -39.27 -0.64
CA GLY A 114 -7.87 -39.95 -0.28
C GLY A 114 -6.70 -39.01 0.09
N LYS A 115 -6.99 -37.75 0.42
CA LYS A 115 -5.99 -36.79 0.89
C LYS A 115 -5.95 -36.82 2.42
N SER A 116 -4.76 -36.96 3.01
CA SER A 116 -4.58 -36.95 4.46
C SER A 116 -5.23 -35.72 5.10
N THR A 117 -5.87 -35.90 6.25
CA THR A 117 -6.50 -34.82 7.02
C THR A 117 -5.44 -33.79 7.45
N ALA A 118 -5.87 -32.54 7.68
CA ALA A 118 -4.98 -31.41 7.91
C ALA A 118 -4.04 -31.56 9.13
N GLU A 119 -4.31 -32.52 10.02
CA GLU A 119 -3.50 -32.83 11.19
C GLU A 119 -2.24 -33.66 10.85
N ASP A 120 -2.29 -34.51 9.83
CA ASP A 120 -1.17 -35.41 9.43
C ASP A 120 -0.04 -34.69 8.65
N VAL A 121 -0.29 -33.47 8.16
CA VAL A 121 0.68 -32.69 7.37
C VAL A 121 1.61 -31.85 8.26
N LYS A 122 1.33 -31.78 9.57
CA LYS A 122 2.08 -30.94 10.52
C LYS A 122 3.54 -31.36 10.74
N GLY A 123 3.94 -32.55 10.26
CA GLY A 123 5.30 -33.10 10.37
C GLY A 123 6.18 -33.00 9.11
N LYS A 124 5.68 -32.59 7.95
CA LYS A 124 6.52 -32.41 6.75
C LYS A 124 6.94 -30.95 6.60
N THR A 125 8.03 -30.58 7.27
CA THR A 125 8.75 -29.33 7.03
C THR A 125 9.24 -29.30 5.58
N THR A 126 8.46 -28.70 4.68
CA THR A 126 8.93 -28.35 3.34
C THR A 126 10.09 -27.37 3.53
N ARG A 127 11.30 -27.80 3.13
CA ARG A 127 12.52 -26.99 3.19
C ARG A 127 12.27 -25.63 2.51
N GLY A 128 12.22 -24.57 3.32
CA GLY A 128 12.74 -23.25 2.96
C GLY A 128 12.06 -22.44 1.86
N ARG A 129 10.88 -22.80 1.35
CA ARG A 129 10.06 -21.85 0.56
C ARG A 129 9.03 -21.22 1.49
N LYS A 130 9.38 -20.10 2.12
CA LYS A 130 8.37 -19.20 2.71
C LYS A 130 7.29 -19.00 1.66
N ALA A 131 6.04 -19.31 1.99
CA ALA A 131 4.91 -19.02 1.11
C ALA A 131 5.00 -17.53 0.71
N PRO A 132 4.76 -17.18 -0.56
CA PRO A 132 4.84 -15.78 -0.98
C PRO A 132 3.92 -14.97 -0.08
N GLU A 133 4.48 -14.01 0.65
CA GLU A 133 3.71 -13.12 1.50
C GLU A 133 2.62 -12.49 0.62
N LYS A 134 1.36 -12.68 1.01
CA LYS A 134 0.23 -12.09 0.29
C LYS A 134 0.38 -10.59 0.42
N LYS A 135 0.92 -9.92 -0.61
CA LYS A 135 0.98 -8.47 -0.69
C LYS A 135 -0.38 -7.92 -0.27
N SER A 136 -0.38 -7.02 0.72
CA SER A 136 -1.62 -6.40 1.16
C SER A 136 -2.26 -5.74 -0.05
N ARG A 137 -3.54 -6.01 -0.31
CA ARG A 137 -4.25 -5.43 -1.47
C ARG A 137 -4.29 -3.89 -1.40
N ASP A 138 -4.10 -3.31 -0.22
CA ASP A 138 -4.11 -1.87 -0.02
C ASP A 138 -2.75 -1.26 -0.46
N PRO A 139 -2.75 -0.41 -1.50
CA PRO A 139 -1.53 0.24 -2.00
C PRO A 139 -0.96 1.28 -1.03
N LEU A 140 -1.70 1.69 0.01
CA LEU A 140 -1.23 2.65 1.00
C LEU A 140 -0.28 2.02 2.03
N THR A 141 -0.29 0.70 2.23
CA THR A 141 0.52 0.02 3.25
C THR A 141 2.02 0.03 2.92
N GLU A 142 2.37 -0.07 1.64
CA GLU A 142 3.76 -0.13 1.16
C GLU A 142 4.28 1.23 0.65
N LEU A 143 3.58 2.31 0.98
CA LEU A 143 3.89 3.65 0.51
C LEU A 143 5.28 4.11 1.00
N ARG A 144 6.17 4.48 0.08
CA ARG A 144 7.46 5.13 0.35
C ARG A 144 7.39 6.58 -0.10
N ILE A 145 7.84 7.50 0.75
CA ILE A 145 7.64 8.94 0.56
C ILE A 145 8.93 9.67 0.88
N GLU A 146 9.12 10.84 0.26
CA GLU A 146 10.18 11.81 0.55
C GLU A 146 11.56 11.18 0.76
N SER A 147 12.12 11.26 1.98
CA SER A 147 13.49 10.86 2.27
C SER A 147 13.75 9.39 2.00
N GLU A 148 12.79 8.51 2.32
CA GLU A 148 12.91 7.06 2.08
C GLU A 148 12.95 6.76 0.58
N LEU A 149 11.99 7.30 -0.18
CA LEU A 149 11.92 7.08 -1.63
C LEU A 149 13.14 7.67 -2.36
N ARG A 150 13.56 8.88 -1.97
CA ARG A 150 14.76 9.53 -2.52
C ARG A 150 16.04 8.75 -2.20
N ARG A 151 16.14 8.22 -0.98
CA ARG A 151 17.28 7.39 -0.56
C ARG A 151 17.34 6.10 -1.38
N GLU A 152 16.23 5.40 -1.52
CA GLU A 152 16.15 4.17 -2.32
C GLU A 152 16.57 4.42 -3.77
N ILE A 153 16.08 5.50 -4.40
CA ILE A 153 16.46 5.84 -5.77
C ILE A 153 17.97 6.10 -5.88
N ARG A 154 18.55 6.85 -4.92
CA ARG A 154 19.98 7.12 -4.90
C ARG A 154 20.81 5.85 -4.71
N GLU A 155 20.41 4.97 -3.79
CA GLU A 155 21.06 3.68 -3.55
C GLU A 155 21.00 2.79 -4.79
N ASN A 156 19.84 2.72 -5.46
CA ASN A 156 19.68 1.98 -6.71
C ASN A 156 20.59 2.51 -7.82
N ILE A 157 20.70 3.84 -7.99
CA ILE A 157 21.59 4.44 -8.99
C ILE A 157 23.06 4.20 -8.63
N ALA A 158 23.43 4.37 -7.35
CA ALA A 158 24.78 4.13 -6.86
C ALA A 158 25.20 2.67 -7.11
N HIS A 159 24.31 1.73 -6.81
CA HIS A 159 24.53 0.31 -7.06
C HIS A 159 24.75 0.01 -8.55
N GLN A 160 23.91 0.57 -9.45
CA GLN A 160 24.10 0.41 -10.89
C GLN A 160 25.43 0.99 -11.39
N ARG A 161 25.88 2.10 -10.81
CA ARG A 161 27.20 2.70 -11.09
C ARG A 161 28.34 1.82 -10.59
N MET A 162 28.25 1.27 -9.38
CA MET A 162 29.26 0.39 -8.80
C MET A 162 29.43 -0.90 -9.61
N ILE A 163 28.33 -1.50 -10.06
CA ILE A 163 28.37 -2.70 -10.92
C ILE A 163 29.04 -2.41 -12.28
N GLY A 164 29.01 -1.15 -12.75
CA GLY A 164 29.49 -0.79 -14.09
C GLY A 164 28.53 -1.15 -15.21
N SER A 165 27.24 -1.33 -14.90
CA SER A 165 26.21 -1.65 -15.90
C SER A 165 26.09 -0.52 -16.94
N TYR A 166 25.53 -0.83 -18.13
CA TYR A 166 25.25 0.20 -19.14
C TYR A 166 24.41 1.34 -18.56
N VAL A 167 23.38 1.01 -17.79
CA VAL A 167 22.52 1.98 -17.08
C VAL A 167 23.33 2.85 -16.13
N GLY A 168 24.21 2.25 -15.32
CA GLY A 168 25.09 2.95 -14.41
C GLY A 168 26.03 3.94 -15.12
N ARG A 169 26.67 3.51 -16.22
CA ARG A 169 27.52 4.38 -17.04
C ARG A 169 26.75 5.56 -17.63
N ARG A 170 25.51 5.34 -18.10
CA ARG A 170 24.65 6.42 -18.62
C ARG A 170 24.25 7.41 -17.54
N HIS A 171 23.90 6.95 -16.34
CA HIS A 171 23.65 7.81 -15.19
C HIS A 171 24.89 8.61 -14.78
N ALA A 172 26.08 8.00 -14.76
CA ALA A 172 27.33 8.72 -14.46
C ALA A 172 27.61 9.84 -15.47
N MET A 173 27.31 9.61 -16.75
CA MET A 173 27.45 10.61 -17.82
C MET A 173 26.27 11.59 -17.92
N HIS A 174 25.26 11.47 -17.06
CA HIS A 174 24.02 12.27 -17.08
C HIS A 174 23.27 12.17 -18.43
N LEU A 175 23.37 11.02 -19.10
CA LEU A 175 22.74 10.74 -20.40
C LEU A 175 21.42 9.97 -20.22
N PRO A 176 20.49 10.05 -21.19
CA PRO A 176 19.27 9.26 -21.18
C PRO A 176 19.55 7.76 -21.14
N VAL A 177 18.80 7.01 -20.34
CA VAL A 177 19.09 5.59 -20.09
C VAL A 177 18.33 4.65 -21.04
N ARG A 178 17.07 4.98 -21.37
CA ARG A 178 16.14 4.08 -22.08
C ARG A 178 16.26 4.13 -23.61
N GLY A 179 17.48 4.27 -24.14
CA GLY A 179 17.71 4.26 -25.60
C GLY A 179 17.28 5.53 -26.35
N GLN A 180 17.00 6.62 -25.64
CA GLN A 180 16.66 7.91 -26.28
C GLN A 180 17.86 8.50 -27.02
N ARG A 181 17.62 9.18 -28.15
CA ARG A 181 18.65 9.76 -29.03
C ARG A 181 19.52 10.79 -28.29
N THR A 182 20.82 10.54 -28.19
CA THR A 182 21.76 11.45 -27.53
C THR A 182 22.30 12.56 -28.41
N GLN A 183 22.23 12.42 -29.73
CA GLN A 183 22.72 13.44 -30.65
C GLN A 183 22.02 14.80 -30.44
N THR A 184 20.70 14.78 -30.28
CA THR A 184 19.88 15.99 -30.07
C THR A 184 19.66 16.27 -28.59
N ASN A 185 19.40 15.23 -27.78
CA ASN A 185 18.85 15.43 -26.43
C ASN A 185 19.92 15.43 -25.32
N ALA A 186 21.19 15.15 -25.61
CA ALA A 186 22.22 15.02 -24.57
C ALA A 186 22.45 16.31 -23.79
N LYS A 187 22.40 17.48 -24.44
CA LYS A 187 22.60 18.77 -23.74
C LYS A 187 21.53 18.99 -22.66
N THR A 188 20.26 18.81 -23.01
CA THR A 188 19.13 18.93 -22.09
C THR A 188 19.19 17.87 -20.99
N ALA A 189 19.53 16.63 -21.35
CA ALA A 189 19.68 15.53 -20.40
C ALA A 189 20.77 15.82 -19.36
N ARG A 190 21.94 16.31 -19.77
CA ARG A 190 23.03 16.66 -18.85
C ARG A 190 22.65 17.79 -17.89
N LYS A 191 21.83 18.75 -18.34
CA LYS A 191 21.31 19.83 -17.48
C LYS A 191 20.29 19.33 -16.45
N LEU A 192 19.42 18.40 -16.85
CA LEU A 192 18.25 18.00 -16.04
C LEU A 192 18.48 16.74 -15.21
N ASN A 193 19.33 15.80 -15.64
CA ASN A 193 19.49 14.48 -15.02
C ASN A 193 20.53 14.48 -13.89
N ASN A 194 20.45 15.45 -12.97
CA ASN A 194 21.30 15.47 -11.78
C ASN A 194 20.67 14.62 -10.67
N LEU A 195 21.50 14.14 -9.74
CA LEU A 195 21.02 13.36 -8.58
C LEU A 195 20.16 14.21 -7.64
N ASP A 196 20.45 15.50 -7.55
CA ASP A 196 19.78 16.46 -6.66
C ASP A 196 18.67 17.26 -7.36
N ARG A 197 18.02 16.67 -8.37
CA ARG A 197 16.99 17.37 -9.17
C ARG A 197 15.72 17.72 -8.37
N TRP A 198 15.61 17.28 -7.11
CA TRP A 198 14.40 17.40 -6.28
C TRP A 198 14.77 17.53 -4.81
#